data_AF-A0A850GDD6-F1
#
_entry.id   AF-A0A850GDD6-F1
#
_cell.length_a   1.000
_cell.length_b   1.000
_cell.length_c   1.000
_cell.angle_alpha   90.00
_cell.angle_beta   90.00
_cell.angle_gamma   90.00
#
_symmetry.space_group_name_H-M   'P 1'
#
loop_
_entity.id
_entity.type
_entity.pdbx_description
1 polymer ?
#
loop_
_entity_poly.entity_id
_entity_poly.type
_entity_poly.pdbx_seq_one_letter_code
_entity_poly.pdbx_strand_id
1 'polypeptide(L)'
;MSYRDEQQALLLEVKILERENQRLREALEASEDRFKSALREEFEARRKNVRMSCVMCQGNLLPVAIVAGHDVRNPLPLKMSTLRFGSPDGGFTASAPVRSYACTSCGYIHNFIDMG
;
A
#
# COMPACT_ATOMS: atom_id res chain seq x y z
N MET A 1 44.64 39.62 26.05
CA MET A 1 43.51 38.70 25.82
C MET A 1 43.96 37.32 26.23
N SER A 2 43.21 36.68 27.14
CA SER A 2 43.63 35.41 27.75
C SER A 2 43.26 34.26 26.81
N TYR A 3 44.24 33.40 26.51
CA TYR A 3 44.06 32.15 25.74
C TYR A 3 42.90 31.29 26.28
N ARG A 4 42.56 31.46 27.56
CA ARG A 4 41.46 30.78 28.24
C ARG A 4 40.06 31.25 27.79
N ASP A 5 39.93 32.53 27.42
CA ASP A 5 38.65 33.11 26.98
C ASP A 5 38.33 32.67 25.54
N GLU A 6 39.34 32.62 24.67
CA GLU A 6 39.23 32.09 23.30
C GLU A 6 38.85 30.59 23.30
N GLN A 7 39.45 29.81 24.21
CA GLN A 7 39.16 28.39 24.34
C GLN A 7 37.71 28.14 24.83
N GLN A 8 37.18 28.99 25.71
CA GLN A 8 35.78 28.92 26.15
C GLN A 8 34.81 29.32 25.03
N ALA A 9 35.15 30.33 24.22
CA ALA A 9 34.34 30.75 23.08
C ALA A 9 34.23 29.62 22.04
N LEU A 10 35.34 28.97 21.70
CA LEU A 10 35.36 27.83 20.78
C LEU A 10 34.54 26.64 21.29
N LEU A 11 34.60 26.34 22.58
CA LEU A 11 33.79 25.26 23.18
C LEU A 11 32.29 25.54 23.11
N LEU A 12 31.87 26.79 23.27
CA LEU A 12 30.48 27.20 23.10
C LEU A 12 30.03 27.05 21.65
N GLU A 13 30.88 27.47 20.71
CA GLU A 13 30.58 27.38 19.27
C GLU A 13 30.47 25.94 18.79
N VAL A 14 31.37 25.05 19.23
CA VAL A 14 31.28 23.61 18.94
C VAL A 14 29.98 23.01 19.46
N LYS A 15 29.57 23.34 20.70
CA LYS A 15 28.30 22.85 21.26
C LYS A 15 27.08 23.34 20.49
N ILE A 16 27.12 24.57 19.99
CA ILE A 16 26.05 25.12 19.15
C ILE A 16 25.99 24.35 17.83
N LEU A 17 27.14 24.13 17.19
CA LEU A 17 27.24 23.39 15.94
C LEU A 17 26.81 21.93 16.08
N GLU A 18 27.15 21.26 17.17
CA GLU A 18 26.72 19.88 17.46
C GLU A 18 25.19 19.80 17.59
N ARG A 19 24.58 20.75 18.29
CA ARG A 19 23.12 20.83 18.44
C ARG A 19 22.44 21.10 17.11
N GLU A 20 22.99 22.01 16.30
CA GLU A 20 22.47 22.31 14.97
C GLU A 20 22.59 21.10 14.03
N ASN A 21 23.72 20.38 14.08
CA ASN A 21 23.94 19.18 13.27
C ASN A 21 22.93 18.08 13.63
N GLN A 22 22.68 17.88 14.92
CA GLN A 22 21.68 16.91 15.38
C GLN A 22 20.29 17.28 14.88
N ARG A 23 19.91 18.56 14.99
CA ARG A 23 18.61 19.05 14.48
C ARG A 23 18.48 18.85 12.98
N LEU A 24 19.54 19.10 12.21
CA LEU A 24 19.52 18.93 10.76
C LEU A 24 19.41 17.46 10.35
N ARG A 25 20.06 16.55 11.08
CA ARG A 25 19.95 15.10 10.85
C ARG A 25 18.52 14.61 11.10
N GLU A 26 17.90 15.02 12.20
CA GLU A 26 16.51 14.69 12.51
C GLU A 26 15.55 15.23 11.43
N ALA A 27 15.79 16.46 10.95
CA ALA A 27 14.98 17.05 9.88
C ALA A 27 15.13 16.29 8.55
N LEU A 28 16.34 15.82 8.24
CA LEU A 28 16.62 15.02 7.04
C LEU A 28 15.93 13.66 7.12
N GLU A 29 16.09 12.93 8.22
CA GLU A 29 15.45 11.62 8.42
C GLU A 29 13.92 11.73 8.31
N ALA A 30 13.33 12.72 8.99
CA ALA A 30 11.89 12.97 8.89
C ALA A 30 11.44 13.35 7.46
N SER A 31 12.29 14.01 6.68
CA SER A 31 12.02 14.34 5.27
C SER A 31 12.05 13.09 4.39
N GLU A 32 13.06 12.23 4.57
CA GLU A 32 13.19 10.99 3.81
C GLU A 32 12.02 10.04 4.10
N ASP A 33 11.58 9.94 5.35
CA ASP A 33 10.44 9.11 5.70
C ASP A 33 9.13 9.60 5.09
N ARG A 34 8.89 10.92 5.09
CA ARG A 34 7.75 11.51 4.38
C ARG A 34 7.80 11.26 2.88
N PHE A 35 8.99 11.30 2.28
CA PHE A 35 9.15 11.00 0.85
C PHE A 35 8.88 9.53 0.55
N LYS A 36 9.40 8.60 1.37
CA LYS A 36 9.13 7.17 1.25
C LYS A 36 7.65 6.86 1.44
N SER A 37 6.97 7.49 2.39
CA SER A 37 5.53 7.30 2.60
C SER A 37 4.72 7.82 1.41
N ALA A 38 5.03 9.01 0.90
CA ALA A 38 4.37 9.58 -0.28
C ALA A 38 4.55 8.69 -1.53
N LEU A 39 5.76 8.16 -1.75
CA LEU A 39 6.01 7.21 -2.84
C LEU A 39 5.18 5.93 -2.67
N ARG A 40 5.11 5.36 -1.46
CA ARG A 40 4.29 4.16 -1.20
C ARG A 40 2.82 4.43 -1.50
N GLU A 41 2.27 5.56 -1.04
CA GLU A 41 0.90 5.97 -1.32
C GLU A 41 0.65 6.14 -2.82
N GLU A 42 1.60 6.75 -3.54
CA GLU A 42 1.48 6.94 -5.00
C GLU A 42 1.52 5.59 -5.74
N PHE A 43 2.41 4.68 -5.36
CA PHE A 43 2.47 3.34 -5.93
C PHE A 43 1.20 2.53 -5.62
N GLU A 44 0.65 2.65 -4.41
CA GLU A 44 -0.63 2.04 -4.05
C GLU A 44 -1.79 2.63 -4.85
N ALA A 45 -1.84 3.95 -5.01
CA ALA A 45 -2.86 4.63 -5.81
C ALA A 45 -2.76 4.21 -7.29
N ARG A 46 -1.56 4.15 -7.86
CA ARG A 46 -1.34 3.63 -9.22
C ARG A 46 -1.76 2.17 -9.34
N ARG A 47 -1.42 1.31 -8.37
CA ARG A 47 -1.87 -0.09 -8.33
C ARG A 47 -3.40 -0.22 -8.25
N LYS A 48 -4.06 0.63 -7.47
CA LYS A 48 -5.54 0.69 -7.39
C LYS A 48 -6.15 1.14 -8.73
N ASN A 49 -5.55 2.11 -9.41
CA ASN A 49 -6.04 2.59 -10.72
C ASN A 49 -5.82 1.58 -11.84
N VAL A 50 -4.69 0.86 -11.87
CA VAL A 50 -4.44 -0.20 -12.87
C VAL A 50 -5.46 -1.35 -12.71
N ARG A 51 -5.95 -1.62 -11.50
CA ARG A 51 -7.03 -2.59 -11.24
C ARG A 51 -8.40 -2.17 -11.78
N MET A 52 -8.56 -0.92 -12.26
CA MET A 52 -9.83 -0.39 -12.79
C MET A 52 -9.85 -0.28 -14.33
N SER A 53 -8.77 -0.68 -15.01
CA SER A 53 -8.72 -0.76 -16.48
C SER A 53 -8.86 -2.19 -16.97
N CYS A 54 -9.68 -2.40 -17.99
CA CYS A 54 -9.86 -3.71 -18.60
C CYS A 54 -8.58 -4.16 -19.32
N VAL A 55 -8.03 -5.31 -18.92
CA VAL A 55 -6.84 -5.90 -19.56
C VAL A 55 -7.06 -6.19 -21.05
N MET A 56 -8.31 -6.42 -21.48
CA MET A 56 -8.63 -6.77 -22.88
C MET A 56 -8.73 -5.55 -23.81
N CYS A 57 -9.32 -4.45 -23.34
CA CYS A 57 -9.63 -3.29 -24.20
C CYS A 57 -9.25 -1.93 -23.61
N GLN A 58 -8.64 -1.91 -22.43
CA GLN A 58 -8.34 -0.71 -21.64
C GLN A 58 -9.56 0.15 -21.26
N GLY A 59 -10.77 -0.39 -21.41
CA GLY A 59 -12.02 0.27 -21.02
C GLY A 59 -12.25 0.27 -19.51
N ASN A 60 -13.24 1.05 -19.06
CA ASN A 60 -13.53 1.22 -17.64
C ASN A 60 -14.20 -0.01 -17.03
N LEU A 61 -13.73 -0.39 -15.83
CA LEU A 61 -14.28 -1.47 -15.03
C LEU A 61 -15.30 -0.98 -14.01
N LEU A 62 -16.45 -1.65 -13.94
CA LEU A 62 -17.46 -1.42 -12.90
C LEU A 62 -17.55 -2.62 -11.97
N PRO A 63 -17.69 -2.41 -10.65
CA PRO A 63 -17.84 -3.51 -9.70
C PRO A 63 -19.16 -4.25 -9.95
N VAL A 64 -19.10 -5.57 -9.97
CA VAL A 64 -20.27 -6.46 -10.13
C VAL A 64 -20.22 -7.60 -9.11
N ALA A 65 -21.38 -8.05 -8.67
CA ALA A 65 -21.50 -9.24 -7.86
C ALA A 65 -21.65 -10.47 -8.77
N ILE A 66 -20.81 -11.49 -8.55
CA ILE A 66 -20.98 -12.80 -9.18
C ILE A 66 -21.36 -13.79 -8.10
N VAL A 67 -22.44 -14.51 -8.36
CA VAL A 67 -23.04 -15.46 -7.44
C VAL A 67 -23.17 -16.80 -8.16
N ALA A 68 -22.98 -17.88 -7.42
CA ALA A 68 -23.22 -19.24 -7.86
C ALA A 68 -24.67 -19.65 -7.54
N GLY A 69 -25.15 -20.65 -8.28
CA GLY A 69 -26.49 -21.19 -8.13
C GLY A 69 -27.41 -20.83 -9.28
N HIS A 70 -28.41 -21.68 -9.48
CA HIS A 70 -29.47 -21.49 -10.48
C HIS A 70 -30.69 -20.76 -9.89
N ASP A 71 -30.80 -20.73 -8.55
CA ASP A 71 -31.88 -20.05 -7.85
C ASP A 71 -31.54 -18.58 -7.60
N VAL A 72 -32.25 -17.69 -8.29
CA VAL A 72 -32.10 -16.23 -8.16
C VAL A 72 -32.55 -15.73 -6.78
N ARG A 73 -33.42 -16.47 -6.08
CA ARG A 73 -33.92 -16.10 -4.75
C ARG A 73 -32.92 -16.39 -3.64
N ASN A 74 -31.94 -17.26 -3.87
CA ASN A 74 -30.92 -17.62 -2.90
C ASN A 74 -29.53 -17.70 -3.55
N PRO A 75 -28.97 -16.53 -3.96
CA PRO A 75 -27.68 -16.50 -4.61
C PRO A 75 -26.56 -16.86 -3.64
N LEU A 76 -25.68 -17.80 -4.02
CA LEU A 76 -24.53 -18.20 -3.21
C LEU A 76 -23.32 -17.35 -3.58
N PRO A 77 -22.74 -16.54 -2.67
CA PRO A 77 -21.57 -15.74 -2.98
C PRO A 77 -20.38 -16.62 -3.39
N LEU A 78 -19.67 -16.24 -4.46
CA LEU A 78 -18.43 -16.91 -4.84
C LEU A 78 -17.33 -16.63 -3.81
N LYS A 79 -16.79 -17.70 -3.23
CA LYS A 79 -15.64 -17.66 -2.34
C LYS A 79 -14.59 -18.64 -2.84
N MET A 80 -13.32 -18.28 -2.69
CA MET A 80 -12.21 -19.17 -3.00
C MET A 80 -11.56 -19.65 -1.71
N SER A 81 -11.23 -20.93 -1.61
CA SER A 81 -10.43 -21.45 -0.51
C SER A 81 -9.00 -20.91 -0.63
N THR A 82 -8.49 -20.23 0.40
CA THR A 82 -7.20 -19.52 0.36
C THR A 82 -6.00 -20.32 0.85
N LEU A 83 -6.17 -21.57 1.26
CA LEU A 83 -5.14 -22.33 1.97
C LEU A 83 -3.88 -22.68 1.18
N ARG A 84 -3.90 -22.61 -0.16
CA ARG A 84 -2.72 -22.97 -0.96
C ARG A 84 -1.67 -21.88 -1.11
N PHE A 85 -1.92 -20.66 -0.61
CA PHE A 85 -0.99 -19.55 -0.80
C PHE A 85 -0.07 -19.27 0.40
N GLY A 86 -0.25 -19.92 1.57
CA GLY A 86 0.48 -19.52 2.79
C GLY A 86 0.86 -20.57 3.85
N SER A 87 0.41 -21.83 3.79
CA SER A 87 0.80 -22.83 4.80
C SER A 87 0.83 -24.27 4.24
N PRO A 88 1.94 -25.02 4.42
CA PRO A 88 2.07 -26.40 3.95
C PRO A 88 1.31 -27.45 4.80
N ASP A 89 0.85 -27.12 6.02
CA ASP A 89 0.34 -28.11 6.98
C ASP A 89 -1.20 -28.14 7.15
N GLY A 90 -1.95 -27.49 6.25
CA GLY A 90 -3.32 -27.86 5.84
C GLY A 90 -4.44 -28.00 6.89
N GLY A 91 -5.39 -27.05 6.88
CA GLY A 91 -6.75 -27.24 7.42
C GLY A 91 -7.74 -26.20 6.86
N PHE A 92 -8.95 -26.60 6.44
CA PHE A 92 -9.98 -25.79 5.72
C PHE A 92 -10.63 -24.64 6.53
N THR A 93 -9.87 -23.72 7.10
CA THR A 93 -10.42 -22.70 8.03
C THR A 93 -10.63 -21.31 7.43
N ALA A 94 -10.05 -20.97 6.27
CA ALA A 94 -10.18 -19.65 5.65
C ALA A 94 -10.70 -19.68 4.21
N SER A 95 -11.66 -18.78 3.91
CA SER A 95 -12.18 -18.51 2.57
C SER A 95 -12.08 -17.01 2.27
N ALA A 96 -11.51 -16.62 1.14
CA ALA A 96 -11.51 -15.21 0.71
C ALA A 96 -12.66 -14.95 -0.28
N PRO A 97 -13.31 -13.78 -0.17
CA PRO A 97 -14.32 -13.38 -1.13
C PRO A 97 -13.69 -13.10 -2.50
N VAL A 98 -14.38 -13.51 -3.57
CA VAL A 98 -14.01 -13.15 -4.93
C VAL A 98 -14.75 -11.86 -5.29
N ARG A 99 -14.00 -10.79 -5.53
CA ARG A 99 -14.55 -9.54 -6.08
C ARG A 99 -14.46 -9.59 -7.60
N SER A 100 -15.45 -9.02 -8.26
CA SER A 100 -15.53 -9.05 -9.72
C SER A 100 -15.78 -7.66 -10.27
N TYR A 101 -15.19 -7.37 -11.42
CA TYR A 101 -15.46 -6.17 -12.19
C TYR A 101 -15.81 -6.54 -13.63
N ALA A 102 -16.82 -5.88 -14.19
CA ALA A 102 -17.19 -6.03 -15.59
C ALA A 102 -16.70 -4.81 -16.38
N CYS A 103 -16.09 -5.06 -17.54
CA CYS A 103 -15.76 -3.98 -18.47
C CYS A 103 -17.03 -3.46 -19.14
N THR A 104 -17.26 -2.16 -19.01
CA THR A 104 -18.39 -1.48 -19.67
C THR A 104 -18.28 -1.43 -21.19
N SER A 105 -17.05 -1.50 -21.73
CA SER A 105 -16.80 -1.41 -23.16
C SER A 105 -16.89 -2.76 -23.87
N CYS A 106 -16.31 -3.84 -23.31
CA CYS A 106 -16.23 -5.14 -23.98
C CYS A 106 -16.90 -6.30 -23.24
N GLY A 107 -17.48 -6.06 -22.05
CA GLY A 107 -18.18 -7.09 -21.26
C GLY A 107 -17.28 -8.11 -20.56
N TYR A 108 -15.96 -8.02 -20.70
CA TYR A 108 -15.04 -8.97 -20.04
C TYR A 108 -15.12 -8.85 -18.51
N ILE A 109 -15.14 -10.00 -17.83
CA ILE A 109 -15.24 -10.10 -16.38
C ILE A 109 -13.85 -10.34 -15.77
N HIS A 110 -13.42 -9.41 -14.93
CA HIS A 110 -12.19 -9.49 -14.15
C HIS A 110 -12.49 -9.95 -12.72
N ASN A 111 -12.04 -11.15 -12.38
CA ASN A 111 -12.17 -11.71 -11.03
C ASN A 111 -10.87 -11.51 -10.25
N PHE A 112 -10.98 -11.09 -9.00
CA PHE A 112 -9.84 -10.93 -8.09
C PHE A 112 -10.17 -11.48 -6.72
N ILE A 113 -9.19 -12.13 -6.11
CA ILE A 113 -9.29 -12.62 -4.74
C ILE A 113 -8.89 -11.46 -3.83
N ASP A 114 -9.82 -11.06 -2.96
CA ASP A 114 -9.55 -10.02 -1.97
C ASP A 114 -8.88 -10.65 -0.75
N MET A 115 -7.55 -10.54 -0.68
CA MET A 115 -6.74 -11.19 0.37
C MET A 115 -6.57 -10.34 1.64
N GLY A 116 -7.13 -9.12 1.70
CA GLY A 116 -6.96 -8.21 2.83
C GLY A 116 -5.59 -7.54 2.85
#